data_AF-U6DD87-F1
#
_entry.id   AF-U6DD87-F1
#
_cell.length_a   1.000
_cell.length_b   1.000
_cell.length_c   1.000
_cell.angle_alpha   90.00
_cell.angle_beta   90.00
_cell.angle_gamma   90.00
#
_symmetry.space_group_name_H-M   'P 1'
#
loop_
_entity.id
_entity.type
_entity.pdbx_description
1 polymer ?
#
loop_
_entity_poly.entity_id
_entity_poly.type
_entity_poly.pdbx_seq_one_letter_code
_entity_poly.pdbx_strand_id
1 'polypeptide(L)'
;ASRREEFVNIKRQIVLCMEELDHTPDTSFERDVVCEDEDAFCLSLENIATLQKLLRQLEMRKSQNEAVCEGLRAQIRELWDRLQIPAEEREAVATVMTGSKAKVRKALQLEVDRLGGMKMQNMKKVIEAIRVELAQYWDQCFYSQEQRQAFAPYYAEDYTENLLQLHDAEIVRLRNYYELHKELFEGVQKWEESWRLFLDFERKASDPSRFTNRGGNLLKEEKQRAKLQKTLPKLEEELKARIETWEREHSKAFVVNGQKFMEYVSEQWEAHRLEKERAKQERQLKNKKQTETEMLYGSAPRTPSKRRGLAP
;
A
#
# COMPACT_ATOMS: atom_id res chain seq x y z
N ALA A 1 9.42 59.37 -41.57
CA ALA A 1 8.75 58.27 -42.30
C ALA A 1 7.52 58.83 -42.99
N SER A 2 7.28 58.46 -44.25
CA SER A 2 5.99 58.76 -44.91
C SER A 2 4.88 57.94 -44.26
N ARG A 3 3.63 58.43 -44.20
CA ARG A 3 2.49 57.65 -43.66
C ARG A 3 2.35 56.26 -44.33
N ARG A 4 2.77 56.15 -45.60
CA ARG A 4 2.82 54.89 -46.35
C ARG A 4 3.86 53.91 -45.79
N GLU A 5 5.02 54.41 -45.38
CA GLU A 5 6.10 53.59 -44.79
C GLU A 5 5.69 53.07 -43.39
N GLU A 6 5.01 53.90 -42.59
CA GLU A 6 4.44 53.49 -41.32
C GLU A 6 3.37 52.40 -41.50
N PHE A 7 2.46 52.59 -42.45
CA PHE A 7 1.43 51.60 -42.79
C PHE A 7 2.04 50.25 -43.20
N VAL A 8 3.00 50.24 -44.12
CA VAL A 8 3.64 48.99 -44.61
C VAL A 8 4.34 48.24 -43.47
N ASN A 9 5.03 48.97 -42.57
CA ASN A 9 5.69 48.36 -41.43
C ASN A 9 4.67 47.73 -40.46
N ILE A 10 3.63 48.48 -40.10
CA ILE A 10 2.59 47.98 -39.18
C ILE A 10 1.81 46.81 -39.81
N LYS A 11 1.47 46.89 -41.11
CA LYS A 11 0.83 45.79 -41.86
C LYS A 11 1.68 44.53 -41.78
N ARG A 12 2.99 44.63 -42.03
CA ARG A 12 3.92 43.49 -41.89
C ARG A 12 3.91 42.89 -40.49
N GLN A 13 3.94 43.72 -39.45
CA GLN A 13 3.89 43.24 -38.06
C GLN A 13 2.56 42.58 -37.72
N ILE A 14 1.44 43.13 -38.20
CA ILE A 14 0.10 42.56 -38.04
C ILE A 14 0.04 41.18 -38.70
N VAL A 15 0.50 41.04 -39.96
CA VAL A 15 0.52 39.75 -40.67
C VAL A 15 1.32 38.72 -39.89
N LEU A 16 2.53 39.05 -39.45
CA LEU A 16 3.35 38.15 -38.64
C LEU A 16 2.65 37.76 -37.32
N CYS A 17 2.01 38.70 -36.63
CA CYS A 17 1.26 38.40 -35.41
C CYS A 17 0.05 37.51 -35.67
N MET A 18 -0.67 37.72 -36.78
CA MET A 18 -1.82 36.90 -37.18
C MET A 18 -1.38 35.49 -37.56
N GLU A 19 -0.30 35.32 -38.32
CA GLU A 19 0.30 34.02 -38.65
C GLU A 19 0.78 33.25 -37.42
N GLU A 20 1.31 33.95 -36.41
CA GLU A 20 1.77 33.33 -35.17
C GLU A 20 0.61 32.96 -34.24
N LEU A 21 -0.49 33.70 -34.29
CA LEU A 21 -1.71 33.40 -33.55
C LEU A 21 -2.61 32.39 -34.26
N ASP A 22 -2.26 31.97 -35.49
CA ASP A 22 -3.13 31.22 -36.41
C ASP A 22 -4.51 31.91 -36.58
N HIS A 23 -4.53 33.25 -36.58
CA HIS A 23 -5.72 34.09 -36.67
C HIS A 23 -5.97 34.51 -38.13
N THR A 24 -7.17 34.26 -38.64
CA THR A 24 -7.59 34.72 -39.97
C THR A 24 -8.25 36.11 -39.88
N PRO A 25 -8.14 36.97 -40.90
CA PRO A 25 -8.82 38.26 -40.91
C PRO A 25 -10.35 38.13 -40.84
N ASP A 26 -10.93 38.45 -39.69
CA ASP A 26 -12.36 38.19 -39.42
C ASP A 26 -13.21 39.47 -39.55
N THR A 27 -12.63 40.62 -39.25
CA THR A 27 -13.29 41.92 -39.40
C THR A 27 -13.11 42.49 -40.81
N SER A 28 -14.02 43.38 -41.25
CA SER A 28 -13.84 44.09 -42.54
C SER A 28 -12.52 44.86 -42.54
N PHE A 29 -12.22 45.56 -41.45
CA PHE A 29 -10.97 46.31 -41.30
C PHE A 29 -9.72 45.42 -41.38
N GLU A 30 -9.71 44.24 -40.75
CA GLU A 30 -8.59 43.30 -40.88
C GLU A 30 -8.41 42.81 -42.31
N ARG A 31 -9.51 42.54 -43.04
CA ARG A 31 -9.45 42.16 -44.46
C ARG A 31 -8.91 43.29 -45.32
N ASP A 32 -9.36 44.52 -45.12
CA ASP A 32 -8.88 45.69 -45.86
C ASP A 32 -7.38 45.94 -45.60
N VAL A 33 -6.90 45.70 -44.38
CA VAL A 33 -5.48 45.85 -44.03
C VAL A 33 -4.61 44.73 -44.60
N VAL A 34 -5.06 43.47 -44.51
CA VAL A 34 -4.23 42.29 -44.79
C VAL A 34 -4.38 41.79 -46.23
N CYS A 35 -5.59 41.81 -46.78
CA CYS A 35 -5.95 41.16 -48.05
C CYS A 35 -5.98 42.12 -49.25
N GLU A 36 -6.19 43.43 -49.03
CA GLU A 36 -6.23 44.42 -50.12
C GLU A 36 -4.85 45.02 -50.44
N ASP A 37 -4.75 45.61 -51.65
CA ASP A 37 -3.55 46.28 -52.15
C ASP A 37 -3.14 47.47 -51.27
N GLU A 38 -1.84 47.65 -51.06
CA GLU A 38 -1.31 48.71 -50.18
C GLU A 38 -1.67 50.13 -50.63
N ASP A 39 -1.98 50.30 -51.92
CA ASP A 39 -2.37 51.57 -52.52
C ASP A 39 -3.89 51.83 -52.45
N ALA A 40 -4.69 50.83 -52.09
CA ALA A 40 -6.14 50.96 -51.90
C ALA A 40 -6.52 51.45 -50.49
N PHE A 41 -5.59 51.36 -49.53
CA PHE A 41 -5.84 51.72 -48.14
C PHE A 41 -5.80 53.24 -47.90
N CYS A 42 -6.90 53.79 -47.35
CA CYS A 42 -7.00 55.21 -47.00
C CYS A 42 -6.08 55.57 -45.82
N LEU A 43 -4.99 56.32 -46.06
CA LEU A 43 -4.01 56.78 -45.05
C LEU A 43 -4.50 57.98 -44.20
N SER A 44 -5.71 57.87 -43.64
CA SER A 44 -6.25 58.86 -42.69
C SER A 44 -5.62 58.69 -41.29
N LEU A 45 -5.65 59.77 -40.49
CA LEU A 45 -5.18 59.70 -39.09
C LEU A 45 -5.98 58.69 -38.26
N GLU A 46 -7.27 58.57 -38.54
CA GLU A 46 -8.17 57.63 -37.88
C GLU A 46 -7.82 56.18 -38.24
N ASN A 47 -7.59 55.89 -39.52
CA ASN A 47 -7.22 54.55 -39.99
C ASN A 47 -5.84 54.11 -39.50
N ILE A 48 -4.89 55.03 -39.38
CA ILE A 48 -3.57 54.74 -38.78
C ILE A 48 -3.74 54.46 -37.28
N ALA A 49 -4.58 55.20 -36.56
CA ALA A 49 -4.85 54.96 -35.15
C ALA A 49 -5.55 53.62 -34.89
N THR A 50 -6.52 53.23 -35.74
CA THR A 50 -7.17 51.91 -35.67
C THR A 50 -6.21 50.78 -36.01
N LEU A 51 -5.31 50.97 -36.97
CA LEU A 51 -4.25 50.02 -37.32
C LEU A 51 -3.28 49.80 -36.15
N GLN A 52 -2.81 50.87 -35.52
CA GLN A 52 -1.97 50.78 -34.32
C GLN A 52 -2.70 50.10 -33.16
N LYS A 53 -4.00 50.35 -32.99
CA LYS A 53 -4.83 49.67 -31.98
C LYS A 53 -4.93 48.17 -32.25
N LEU A 54 -5.13 47.76 -33.51
CA LEU A 54 -5.17 46.35 -33.92
C LEU A 54 -3.84 45.65 -33.63
N LEU A 55 -2.72 46.27 -34.01
CA LEU A 55 -1.39 45.73 -33.71
C LEU A 55 -1.21 45.50 -32.20
N ARG A 56 -1.50 46.51 -31.36
CA ARG A 56 -1.41 46.38 -29.90
C ARG A 56 -2.28 45.25 -29.34
N GLN A 57 -3.47 45.05 -29.91
CA GLN A 57 -4.36 43.95 -29.50
C GLN A 57 -3.78 42.58 -29.85
N LEU A 58 -3.18 42.43 -31.04
CA LEU A 58 -2.54 41.19 -31.47
C LEU A 58 -1.27 40.90 -30.65
N GLU A 59 -0.44 41.91 -30.41
CA GLU A 59 0.74 41.81 -29.54
C GLU A 59 0.36 41.40 -28.11
N MET A 60 -0.72 41.97 -27.57
CA MET A 60 -1.24 41.60 -26.25
C MET A 60 -1.73 40.15 -26.21
N ARG A 61 -2.43 39.67 -27.25
CA ARG A 61 -2.85 38.26 -27.33
C ARG A 61 -1.65 37.32 -27.44
N LYS A 62 -0.64 37.68 -28.23
CA LYS A 62 0.60 36.91 -28.37
C LYS A 62 1.34 36.83 -27.04
N SER A 63 1.49 37.95 -26.33
CA SER A 63 2.15 37.96 -25.02
C SER A 63 1.38 37.16 -23.97
N GLN A 64 0.05 37.22 -23.97
CA GLN A 64 -0.80 36.38 -23.11
C GLN A 64 -0.62 34.88 -23.40
N ASN A 65 -0.61 34.49 -24.69
CA ASN A 65 -0.40 33.09 -25.08
C ASN A 65 1.00 32.60 -24.68
N GLU A 66 2.04 33.41 -24.88
CA GLU A 66 3.40 33.04 -24.47
C GLU A 66 3.53 32.96 -22.94
N ALA A 67 2.90 33.86 -22.18
CA ALA A 67 2.90 33.81 -20.72
C ALA A 67 2.23 32.51 -20.20
N VAL A 68 1.12 32.08 -20.81
CA VAL A 68 0.48 30.80 -20.46
C VAL A 68 1.38 29.62 -20.84
N CYS A 69 1.96 29.63 -22.03
CA CYS A 69 2.85 28.55 -22.47
C CYS A 69 4.09 28.45 -21.57
N GLU A 70 4.72 29.57 -21.23
CA GLU A 70 5.87 29.57 -20.32
C GLU A 70 5.49 29.09 -18.91
N GLY A 71 4.29 29.45 -18.42
CA GLY A 71 3.76 28.89 -17.18
C GLY A 71 3.62 27.36 -17.22
N LEU A 72 3.12 26.80 -18.33
CA LEU A 72 3.03 25.35 -18.52
C LEU A 72 4.43 24.71 -18.62
N ARG A 73 5.36 25.34 -19.35
CA ARG A 73 6.76 24.86 -19.45
C ARG A 73 7.44 24.85 -18.07
N ALA A 74 7.23 25.87 -17.25
CA ALA A 74 7.74 25.91 -15.89
C ALA A 74 7.19 24.76 -15.03
N GLN A 75 5.88 24.46 -15.12
CA GLN A 75 5.28 23.31 -14.43
C GLN A 75 5.86 21.98 -14.92
N ILE A 76 6.08 21.81 -16.23
CA ILE A 76 6.70 20.61 -16.79
C ILE A 76 8.12 20.44 -16.25
N ARG A 77 8.93 21.51 -16.22
CA ARG A 77 10.30 21.46 -15.67
C ARG A 77 10.29 21.05 -14.19
N GLU A 78 9.39 21.61 -13.38
CA GLU A 78 9.23 21.21 -11.98
C GLU A 78 8.88 19.71 -11.86
N LEU A 79 7.92 19.24 -12.65
CA LEU A 79 7.51 17.84 -12.64
C LEU A 79 8.63 16.91 -13.12
N TRP A 80 9.43 17.32 -14.11
CA TRP A 80 10.60 16.55 -14.56
C TRP A 80 11.64 16.38 -13.46
N ASP A 81 11.89 17.42 -12.68
CA ASP A 81 12.86 17.37 -11.59
C ASP A 81 12.31 16.57 -10.39
N ARG A 82 11.03 16.73 -10.06
CA ARG A 82 10.40 15.96 -8.97
C ARG A 82 10.24 14.47 -9.31
N LEU A 83 9.93 14.14 -10.56
CA LEU A 83 9.76 12.76 -11.03
C LEU A 83 11.07 12.14 -11.54
N GLN A 84 12.17 12.89 -11.57
CA GLN A 84 13.49 12.45 -12.02
C GLN A 84 13.45 11.87 -13.46
N ILE A 85 12.79 12.59 -14.37
CA ILE A 85 12.63 12.16 -15.75
C ILE A 85 13.97 12.22 -16.51
N PRO A 86 14.36 11.12 -17.18
CA PRO A 86 15.65 11.02 -17.85
C PRO A 86 15.76 11.98 -19.05
N ALA A 87 16.99 12.33 -19.43
CA ALA A 87 17.25 13.35 -20.44
C ALA A 87 16.65 12.99 -21.81
N GLU A 88 16.66 11.71 -22.18
CA GLU A 88 16.12 11.20 -23.44
C GLU A 88 14.62 11.49 -23.58
N GLU A 89 13.87 11.37 -22.49
CA GLU A 89 12.44 11.72 -22.46
C GLU A 89 12.22 13.23 -22.49
N ARG A 90 13.11 14.03 -21.87
CA ARG A 90 13.04 15.50 -21.93
C ARG A 90 13.28 16.00 -23.36
N GLU A 91 14.26 15.43 -24.06
CA GLU A 91 14.59 15.76 -25.46
C GLU A 91 13.44 15.43 -26.41
N ALA A 92 12.71 14.33 -26.17
CA ALA A 92 11.54 13.97 -26.98
C ALA A 92 10.44 15.06 -26.94
N VAL A 93 10.35 15.81 -25.84
CA VAL A 93 9.37 16.90 -25.65
C VAL A 93 9.95 18.27 -26.04
N ALA A 94 11.24 18.39 -26.32
CA ALA A 94 11.91 19.67 -26.61
C ALA A 94 11.27 20.41 -27.80
N THR A 95 10.72 19.69 -28.78
CA THR A 95 10.00 20.27 -29.92
C THR A 95 8.71 21.00 -29.54
N VAL A 96 8.10 20.64 -28.39
CA VAL A 96 6.90 21.26 -27.83
C VAL A 96 7.25 22.39 -26.85
N MET A 97 8.53 22.51 -26.46
CA MET A 97 9.00 23.54 -25.52
C MET A 97 9.23 24.91 -26.15
N THR A 98 8.94 25.08 -27.44
CA THR A 98 9.17 26.33 -28.18
C THR A 98 7.90 26.85 -28.84
N GLY A 99 7.66 28.16 -28.74
CA GLY A 99 6.56 28.87 -29.40
C GLY A 99 5.23 28.83 -28.63
N SER A 100 4.29 29.68 -29.04
CA SER A 100 3.04 29.96 -28.29
C SER A 100 1.76 29.64 -29.08
N LYS A 101 1.89 28.95 -30.21
CA LYS A 101 0.77 28.56 -31.05
C LYS A 101 -0.24 27.70 -30.29
N ALA A 102 -1.50 27.72 -30.70
CA ALA A 102 -2.56 26.94 -30.06
C ALA A 102 -2.25 25.43 -30.01
N LYS A 103 -1.63 24.89 -31.07
CA LYS A 103 -1.17 23.48 -31.12
C LYS A 103 -0.11 23.19 -30.05
N VAL A 104 0.86 24.08 -29.86
CA VAL A 104 1.92 23.95 -28.85
C VAL A 104 1.31 24.04 -27.46
N ARG A 105 0.44 25.02 -27.19
CA ARG A 105 -0.27 25.14 -25.92
C ARG A 105 -1.04 23.87 -25.56
N LYS A 106 -1.76 23.28 -26.52
CA LYS A 106 -2.49 22.01 -26.31
C LYS A 106 -1.53 20.86 -26.01
N ALA A 107 -0.40 20.77 -26.71
CA ALA A 107 0.60 19.74 -26.47
C ALA A 107 1.29 19.90 -25.10
N LEU A 108 1.59 21.14 -24.67
CA LEU A 108 2.09 21.45 -23.32
C LEU A 108 1.08 21.02 -22.25
N GLN A 109 -0.20 21.32 -22.43
CA GLN A 109 -1.25 20.89 -21.49
C GLN A 109 -1.33 19.36 -21.38
N LEU A 110 -1.30 18.65 -22.51
CA LEU A 110 -1.31 17.19 -22.54
C LEU A 110 -0.10 16.60 -21.81
N GLU A 111 1.07 17.22 -21.92
CA GLU A 111 2.26 16.78 -21.20
C GLU A 111 2.16 17.03 -19.69
N VAL A 112 1.62 18.19 -19.27
CA VAL A 112 1.32 18.46 -17.86
C VAL A 112 0.35 17.41 -17.31
N ASP A 113 -0.72 17.09 -18.04
CA ASP A 113 -1.71 16.09 -17.63
C ASP A 113 -1.07 14.69 -17.53
N ARG A 114 -0.21 14.32 -18.50
CA ARG A 114 0.52 13.05 -18.51
C ARG A 114 1.46 12.93 -17.30
N LEU A 115 2.27 13.96 -17.04
CA LEU A 115 3.20 13.99 -15.91
C LEU A 115 2.44 14.01 -14.57
N GLY A 116 1.32 14.73 -14.48
CA GLY A 116 0.43 14.72 -13.33
C GLY A 116 -0.16 13.33 -13.06
N GLY A 117 -0.60 12.64 -14.11
CA GLY A 117 -1.04 11.24 -14.03
C GLY A 117 0.05 10.30 -13.54
N MET A 118 1.29 10.46 -14.05
CA MET A 118 2.44 9.69 -13.60
C MET A 118 2.81 9.96 -12.14
N LYS A 119 2.78 11.23 -11.69
CA LYS A 119 2.96 11.60 -10.28
C LYS A 119 1.95 10.86 -9.40
N MET A 120 0.68 10.87 -9.78
CA MET A 120 -0.39 10.18 -9.04
C MET A 120 -0.16 8.66 -8.99
N GLN A 121 0.19 8.04 -10.12
CA GLN A 121 0.50 6.60 -10.17
C GLN A 121 1.73 6.22 -9.31
N ASN A 122 2.76 7.07 -9.29
CA ASN A 122 3.92 6.84 -8.44
C ASN A 122 3.54 6.93 -6.95
N MET A 123 2.78 7.96 -6.55
CA MET A 123 2.27 8.08 -5.17
C MET A 123 1.41 6.87 -4.78
N LYS A 124 0.54 6.41 -5.69
CA LYS A 124 -0.28 5.21 -5.49
C LYS A 124 0.57 3.99 -5.17
N LYS A 125 1.58 3.69 -5.99
CA LYS A 125 2.48 2.54 -5.76
C LYS A 125 3.17 2.62 -4.41
N VAL A 126 3.65 3.80 -4.03
CA VAL A 126 4.34 4.00 -2.74
C VAL A 126 3.37 3.82 -1.58
N ILE A 127 2.17 4.42 -1.63
CA ILE A 127 1.15 4.27 -0.59
C ILE A 127 0.72 2.80 -0.46
N GLU A 128 0.50 2.09 -1.57
CA GLU A 128 0.15 0.66 -1.56
C GLU A 128 1.26 -0.19 -0.93
N ALA A 129 2.54 0.11 -1.23
CA ALA A 129 3.67 -0.56 -0.59
C ALA A 129 3.70 -0.29 0.93
N ILE A 130 3.48 0.95 1.36
CA ILE A 130 3.40 1.29 2.79
C ILE A 130 2.20 0.59 3.44
N ARG A 131 1.04 0.49 2.78
CA ARG A 131 -0.12 -0.24 3.31
C ARG A 131 0.17 -1.72 3.54
N VAL A 132 0.86 -2.35 2.60
CA VAL A 132 1.32 -3.74 2.78
C VAL A 132 2.24 -3.84 4.00
N GLU A 133 3.14 -2.89 4.17
CA GLU A 133 4.05 -2.87 5.32
C GLU A 133 3.31 -2.61 6.64
N LEU A 134 2.37 -1.67 6.67
CA LEU A 134 1.50 -1.41 7.82
C LEU A 134 0.74 -2.68 8.21
N ALA A 135 0.18 -3.41 7.25
CA ALA A 135 -0.50 -4.67 7.51
C ALA A 135 0.44 -5.71 8.14
N GLN A 136 1.69 -5.82 7.65
CA GLN A 136 2.69 -6.72 8.24
C GLN A 136 3.01 -6.33 9.69
N TYR A 137 3.23 -5.05 9.97
CA TYR A 137 3.48 -4.60 11.33
C TYR A 137 2.25 -4.72 12.24
N TRP A 138 1.04 -4.53 11.72
CA TRP A 138 -0.20 -4.79 12.45
C TRP A 138 -0.32 -6.26 12.83
N ASP A 139 0.06 -7.19 11.94
CA ASP A 139 0.11 -8.61 12.25
C ASP A 139 1.16 -8.91 13.32
N GLN A 140 2.38 -8.36 13.19
CA GLN A 140 3.47 -8.55 14.16
C GLN A 140 3.17 -7.95 15.55
N CYS A 141 2.42 -6.83 15.59
CA CYS A 141 1.99 -6.19 16.83
C CYS A 141 0.65 -6.71 17.34
N PHE A 142 0.04 -7.71 16.67
CA PHE A 142 -1.25 -8.30 17.03
C PHE A 142 -2.42 -7.29 17.13
N TYR A 143 -2.46 -6.32 16.21
CA TYR A 143 -3.51 -5.30 16.17
C TYR A 143 -4.88 -5.93 15.89
N SER A 144 -5.87 -5.55 16.69
CA SER A 144 -7.28 -5.90 16.47
C SER A 144 -7.84 -5.22 15.22
N GLN A 145 -8.95 -5.75 14.71
CA GLN A 145 -9.62 -5.16 13.55
C GLN A 145 -10.04 -3.70 13.80
N GLU A 146 -10.51 -3.39 15.01
CA GLU A 146 -10.90 -2.03 15.41
C GLU A 146 -9.68 -1.08 15.41
N GLN A 147 -8.52 -1.54 15.89
CA GLN A 147 -7.29 -0.75 15.88
C GLN A 147 -6.82 -0.48 14.46
N ARG A 148 -6.91 -1.45 13.55
CA ARG A 148 -6.60 -1.26 12.12
C ARG A 148 -7.56 -0.27 11.47
N GLN A 149 -8.85 -0.34 11.81
CA GLN A 149 -9.87 0.57 11.30
C GLN A 149 -9.75 2.00 11.85
N ALA A 150 -9.14 2.19 13.02
CA ALA A 150 -8.89 3.52 13.57
C ALA A 150 -8.02 4.39 12.66
N PHE A 151 -7.14 3.78 11.85
CA PHE A 151 -6.38 4.49 10.82
C PHE A 151 -7.18 4.58 9.51
N ALA A 152 -8.18 5.47 9.49
CA ALA A 152 -9.04 5.72 8.33
C ALA A 152 -8.29 5.98 7.00
N PRO A 153 -7.14 6.68 6.95
CA PRO A 153 -6.39 6.91 5.70
C PRO A 153 -5.97 5.63 4.97
N TYR A 154 -5.91 4.48 5.67
CA TYR A 154 -5.62 3.19 5.05
C TYR A 154 -6.62 2.79 3.95
N TYR A 155 -7.88 3.22 4.06
CA TYR A 155 -8.94 2.84 3.13
C TYR A 155 -9.26 3.92 2.09
N ALA A 156 -8.53 5.04 2.10
CA ALA A 156 -8.73 6.11 1.14
C ALA A 156 -8.32 5.68 -0.28
N GLU A 157 -9.13 6.02 -1.28
CA GLU A 157 -8.82 5.77 -2.71
C GLU A 157 -8.21 7.00 -3.40
N ASP A 158 -8.25 8.16 -2.74
CA ASP A 158 -7.74 9.43 -3.26
C ASP A 158 -6.24 9.60 -2.98
N TYR A 159 -5.42 9.25 -3.97
CA TYR A 159 -3.96 9.32 -3.88
C TYR A 159 -3.44 10.76 -3.97
N THR A 160 -3.34 11.40 -2.81
CA THR A 160 -2.81 12.76 -2.64
C THR A 160 -1.47 12.76 -1.92
N GLU A 161 -0.73 13.87 -2.06
CA GLU A 161 0.55 14.06 -1.35
C GLU A 161 0.36 14.06 0.18
N ASN A 162 -0.76 14.60 0.66
CA ASN A 162 -1.15 14.53 2.07
C ASN A 162 -1.41 13.08 2.52
N LEU A 163 -2.05 12.26 1.68
CA LEU A 163 -2.27 10.84 2.00
C LEU A 163 -0.95 10.10 2.17
N LEU A 164 0.03 10.35 1.30
CA LEU A 164 1.37 9.77 1.41
C LEU A 164 2.04 10.16 2.73
N GLN A 165 2.02 11.44 3.08
CA GLN A 165 2.60 11.93 4.34
C GLN A 165 1.98 11.28 5.58
N LEU A 166 0.66 11.07 5.59
CA LEU A 166 -0.04 10.37 6.68
C LEU A 166 0.43 8.90 6.79
N HIS A 167 0.63 8.22 5.66
CA HIS A 167 1.14 6.84 5.66
C HIS A 167 2.60 6.78 6.11
N ASP A 168 3.45 7.69 5.65
CA ASP A 168 4.86 7.79 6.07
C ASP A 168 4.99 8.03 7.57
N ALA A 169 4.21 8.96 8.12
CA ALA A 169 4.21 9.24 9.55
C ALA A 169 3.74 8.02 10.35
N GLU A 170 2.69 7.34 9.88
CA GLU A 170 2.12 6.18 10.58
C GLU A 170 3.05 4.97 10.55
N ILE A 171 3.69 4.67 9.41
CA ILE A 171 4.63 3.54 9.34
C ILE A 171 5.87 3.80 10.21
N VAL A 172 6.37 5.04 10.25
CA VAL A 172 7.48 5.41 11.14
C VAL A 172 7.08 5.26 12.61
N ARG A 173 5.89 5.74 12.98
CA ARG A 173 5.34 5.58 14.34
C ARG A 173 5.23 4.11 14.71
N LEU A 174 4.71 3.28 13.80
CA LEU A 174 4.48 1.86 14.04
C LEU A 174 5.79 1.06 14.10
N ARG A 175 6.75 1.34 13.24
CA ARG A 175 8.11 0.76 13.30
C ARG A 175 8.79 1.08 14.63
N ASN A 176 8.76 2.34 15.07
CA ASN A 176 9.33 2.74 16.34
C ASN A 176 8.64 2.05 17.53
N TYR A 177 7.31 1.93 17.47
CA TYR A 177 6.54 1.22 18.48
C TYR A 177 6.88 -0.28 18.51
N TYR A 178 7.06 -0.91 17.34
CA TYR A 178 7.46 -2.31 17.25
C TYR A 178 8.87 -2.51 17.82
N GLU A 179 9.86 -1.73 17.39
CA GLU A 179 11.24 -1.87 17.87
C GLU A 179 11.36 -1.65 19.38
N LEU A 180 10.61 -0.70 19.94
CA LEU A 180 10.57 -0.47 21.39
C LEU A 180 10.02 -1.68 22.17
N HIS A 181 9.06 -2.41 21.61
CA HIS A 181 8.36 -3.52 22.27
C HIS A 181 8.68 -4.89 21.66
N LYS A 182 9.74 -4.97 20.86
CA LYS A 182 10.07 -6.13 20.04
C LYS A 182 10.19 -7.40 20.84
N GLU A 183 10.91 -7.35 21.97
CA GLU A 183 11.10 -8.53 22.82
C GLU A 183 9.77 -9.06 23.40
N LEU A 184 8.79 -8.18 23.61
CA LEU A 184 7.46 -8.58 24.08
C LEU A 184 6.70 -9.33 22.97
N PHE A 185 6.68 -8.77 21.75
CA PHE A 185 6.03 -9.40 20.60
C PHE A 185 6.69 -10.72 20.20
N GLU A 186 8.02 -10.78 20.16
CA GLU A 186 8.77 -12.01 19.91
C GLU A 186 8.49 -13.07 20.98
N GLY A 187 8.37 -12.66 22.24
CA GLY A 187 7.99 -13.54 23.34
C GLY A 187 6.59 -14.13 23.16
N VAL A 188 5.61 -13.30 22.77
CA VAL A 188 4.23 -13.73 22.47
C VAL A 188 4.22 -14.74 21.31
N GLN A 189 4.89 -14.42 20.20
CA GLN A 189 4.99 -15.32 19.05
C GLN A 189 5.65 -16.66 19.44
N LYS A 190 6.74 -16.61 20.20
CA LYS A 190 7.43 -17.81 20.69
C LYS A 190 6.55 -18.67 21.59
N TRP A 191 5.72 -18.05 22.43
CA TRP A 191 4.75 -18.78 23.24
C TRP A 191 3.71 -19.47 22.35
N GLU A 192 3.14 -18.79 21.36
CA GLU A 192 2.13 -19.34 20.46
C GLU A 192 2.68 -20.51 19.61
N GLU A 193 3.91 -20.37 19.09
CA GLU A 193 4.61 -21.44 18.38
C GLU A 193 4.88 -22.65 19.28
N SER A 194 5.32 -22.40 20.52
CA SER A 194 5.59 -23.44 21.51
C SER A 194 4.30 -24.17 21.92
N TRP A 195 3.20 -23.44 22.07
CA TRP A 195 1.88 -23.96 22.39
C TRP A 195 1.33 -24.83 21.25
N ARG A 196 1.40 -24.34 20.01
CA ARG A 196 0.99 -25.10 18.81
C ARG A 196 1.78 -26.39 18.68
N LEU A 197 3.10 -26.35 18.90
CA LEU A 197 3.95 -27.53 18.87
C LEU A 197 3.61 -28.51 20.00
N PHE A 198 3.32 -28.00 21.20
CA PHE A 198 2.86 -28.81 22.33
C PHE A 198 1.55 -29.54 22.01
N LEU A 199 0.56 -28.86 21.44
CA LEU A 199 -0.71 -29.47 21.00
C LEU A 199 -0.51 -30.53 19.91
N ASP A 200 0.41 -30.32 18.97
CA ASP A 200 0.72 -31.32 17.94
C ASP A 200 1.32 -32.60 18.55
N PHE A 201 2.24 -32.48 19.51
CA PHE A 201 2.74 -33.63 20.25
C PHE A 201 1.66 -34.30 21.11
N GLU A 202 0.74 -33.55 21.69
CA GLU A 202 -0.41 -34.09 22.43
C GLU A 202 -1.33 -34.92 21.53
N ARG A 203 -1.60 -34.44 20.32
CA ARG A 203 -2.39 -35.14 19.30
C ARG A 203 -1.71 -36.43 18.88
N LYS A 204 -0.41 -36.38 18.54
CA LYS A 204 0.40 -37.56 18.16
C LYS A 204 0.48 -38.59 19.29
N ALA A 205 0.61 -38.15 20.54
CA ALA A 205 0.62 -39.05 21.70
C ALA A 205 -0.73 -39.75 21.93
N SER A 206 -1.83 -39.12 21.50
CA SER A 206 -3.20 -39.64 21.66
C SER A 206 -3.62 -40.59 20.55
N ASP A 207 -2.87 -40.66 19.43
CA ASP A 207 -3.14 -41.54 18.30
C ASP A 207 -2.83 -43.02 18.62
N PRO A 208 -3.80 -43.94 18.54
CA PRO A 208 -3.58 -45.38 18.75
C PRO A 208 -2.61 -46.02 17.74
N SER A 209 -2.49 -45.47 16.52
CA SER A 209 -1.63 -45.99 15.45
C SER A 209 -0.14 -45.69 15.67
N ARG A 210 0.20 -44.87 16.67
CA ARG A 210 1.56 -44.39 16.97
C ARG A 210 2.60 -45.49 17.20
N PHE A 211 2.18 -46.67 17.64
CA PHE A 211 3.10 -47.78 17.95
C PHE A 211 3.63 -48.52 16.71
N THR A 212 3.18 -48.13 15.51
CA THR A 212 3.70 -48.66 14.24
C THR A 212 5.04 -48.03 13.84
N ASN A 213 5.42 -46.90 14.43
CA ASN A 213 6.68 -46.21 14.18
C ASN A 213 7.86 -46.89 14.90
N ARG A 214 8.65 -47.67 14.15
CA ARG A 214 9.98 -48.17 14.59
C ARG A 214 11.02 -47.06 14.51
N GLY A 215 11.92 -46.94 15.50
CA GLY A 215 13.11 -46.08 15.41
C GLY A 215 13.33 -45.03 16.52
N GLY A 216 12.65 -45.13 17.67
CA GLY A 216 12.93 -44.27 18.83
C GLY A 216 12.38 -42.83 18.75
N ASN A 217 11.60 -42.51 17.72
CA ASN A 217 10.96 -41.20 17.57
C ASN A 217 9.95 -40.89 18.69
N LEU A 218 9.19 -41.87 19.18
CA LEU A 218 8.27 -41.66 20.32
C LEU A 218 8.97 -41.12 21.57
N LEU A 219 10.17 -41.61 21.88
CA LEU A 219 10.93 -41.15 23.05
C LEU A 219 11.43 -39.71 22.85
N LYS A 220 11.81 -39.35 21.61
CA LYS A 220 12.21 -37.98 21.27
C LYS A 220 11.03 -37.02 21.39
N GLU A 221 9.87 -37.39 20.86
CA GLU A 221 8.62 -36.62 20.94
C GLU A 221 8.20 -36.41 22.41
N GLU A 222 8.19 -37.47 23.23
CA GLU A 222 7.84 -37.38 24.65
C GLU A 222 8.84 -36.49 25.42
N LYS A 223 10.14 -36.59 25.14
CA LYS A 223 11.17 -35.74 25.75
C LYS A 223 11.00 -34.27 25.34
N GLN A 224 10.66 -34.00 24.08
CA GLN A 224 10.38 -32.64 23.58
C GLN A 224 9.11 -32.07 24.21
N ARG A 225 8.04 -32.86 24.30
CA ARG A 225 6.81 -32.49 25.00
C ARG A 225 7.05 -32.16 26.47
N ALA A 226 7.77 -33.00 27.20
CA ALA A 226 8.12 -32.76 28.61
C ALA A 226 8.99 -31.50 28.78
N LYS A 227 9.84 -31.19 27.80
CA LYS A 227 10.59 -29.93 27.77
C LYS A 227 9.63 -28.74 27.58
N LEU A 228 8.74 -28.81 26.59
CA LEU A 228 7.73 -27.77 26.31
C LEU A 228 6.83 -27.49 27.51
N GLN A 229 6.38 -28.54 28.20
CA GLN A 229 5.56 -28.43 29.41
C GLN A 229 6.28 -27.72 30.57
N LYS A 230 7.63 -27.73 30.58
CA LYS A 230 8.44 -26.98 31.56
C LYS A 230 8.81 -25.58 31.08
N THR A 231 8.97 -25.37 29.77
CA THR A 231 9.35 -24.06 29.21
C THR A 231 8.15 -23.13 29.03
N LEU A 232 6.96 -23.65 28.72
CA LEU A 232 5.75 -22.83 28.56
C LEU A 232 5.43 -22.01 29.82
N PRO A 233 5.34 -22.59 31.04
CA PRO A 233 5.10 -21.80 32.25
C PRO A 233 6.19 -20.76 32.54
N LYS A 234 7.45 -21.04 32.19
CA LYS A 234 8.55 -20.09 32.36
C LYS A 234 8.44 -18.90 31.40
N LEU A 235 8.06 -19.18 30.15
CA LEU A 235 7.79 -18.13 29.15
C LEU A 235 6.57 -17.30 29.58
N GLU A 236 5.53 -17.92 30.13
CA GLU A 236 4.35 -17.23 30.64
C GLU A 236 4.68 -16.30 31.81
N GLU A 237 5.51 -16.74 32.75
CA GLU A 237 5.95 -15.91 33.89
C GLU A 237 6.80 -14.72 33.42
N GLU A 238 7.73 -14.95 32.49
CA GLU A 238 8.54 -13.89 31.89
C GLU A 238 7.68 -12.88 31.11
N LEU A 239 6.75 -13.37 30.28
CA LEU A 239 5.82 -12.52 29.54
C LEU A 239 4.91 -11.73 30.47
N LYS A 240 4.40 -12.35 31.54
CA LYS A 240 3.56 -11.67 32.53
C LYS A 240 4.30 -10.49 33.17
N ALA A 241 5.54 -10.67 33.60
CA ALA A 241 6.34 -9.60 34.21
C ALA A 241 6.60 -8.44 33.22
N ARG A 242 6.88 -8.77 31.95
CA ARG A 242 7.07 -7.78 30.87
C ARG A 242 5.79 -7.02 30.56
N ILE A 243 4.65 -7.73 30.45
CA ILE A 243 3.32 -7.14 30.21
C ILE A 243 2.96 -6.18 31.35
N GLU A 244 3.10 -6.61 32.62
CA GLU A 244 2.78 -5.75 33.76
C GLU A 244 3.63 -4.48 33.80
N THR A 245 4.89 -4.56 33.36
CA THR A 245 5.77 -3.40 33.24
C THR A 245 5.30 -2.49 32.11
N TRP A 246 4.98 -3.06 30.95
CA TRP A 246 4.44 -2.34 29.81
C TRP A 246 3.13 -1.61 30.12
N GLU A 247 2.18 -2.29 30.77
CA GLU A 247 0.88 -1.72 31.15
C GLU A 247 1.03 -0.56 32.13
N ARG A 248 2.04 -0.62 33.02
CA ARG A 248 2.37 0.46 33.96
C ARG A 248 2.95 1.68 33.24
N GLU A 249 3.84 1.46 32.28
CA GLU A 249 4.45 2.55 31.50
C GLU A 249 3.46 3.22 30.55
N HIS A 250 2.57 2.44 29.93
CA HIS A 250 1.66 2.93 28.90
C HIS A 250 0.25 3.26 29.41
N SER A 251 -0.04 2.92 30.68
CA SER A 251 -1.37 3.08 31.32
C SER A 251 -2.52 2.51 30.48
N LYS A 252 -2.25 1.42 29.76
CA LYS A 252 -3.17 0.74 28.85
C LYS A 252 -3.02 -0.77 29.02
N ALA A 253 -4.10 -1.52 28.79
CA ALA A 253 -4.06 -2.97 28.82
C ALA A 253 -3.35 -3.51 27.57
N PHE A 254 -2.48 -4.52 27.75
CA PHE A 254 -1.82 -5.17 26.63
C PHE A 254 -2.78 -6.18 26.00
N VAL A 255 -3.29 -5.84 24.82
CA VAL A 255 -4.26 -6.66 24.08
C VAL A 255 -3.61 -7.24 22.84
N VAL A 256 -3.85 -8.53 22.61
CA VAL A 256 -3.45 -9.31 21.44
C VAL A 256 -4.73 -9.72 20.74
N ASN A 257 -4.95 -9.26 19.50
CA ASN A 257 -6.18 -9.50 18.73
C ASN A 257 -7.47 -9.06 19.45
N GLY A 258 -7.38 -8.05 20.34
CA GLY A 258 -8.52 -7.52 21.10
C GLY A 258 -8.80 -8.19 22.44
N GLN A 259 -8.02 -9.21 22.83
CA GLN A 259 -8.12 -9.86 24.14
C GLN A 259 -6.81 -9.69 24.93
N LYS A 260 -6.88 -9.61 26.26
CA LYS A 260 -5.66 -9.60 27.07
C LYS A 260 -4.91 -10.90 26.91
N PHE A 261 -3.61 -10.81 26.60
CA PHE A 261 -2.80 -11.99 26.28
C PHE A 261 -2.82 -13.05 27.40
N MET A 262 -2.73 -12.63 28.67
CA MET A 262 -2.73 -13.57 29.80
C MET A 262 -4.10 -14.26 30.01
N GLU A 263 -5.20 -13.60 29.66
CA GLU A 263 -6.53 -14.21 29.69
C GLU A 263 -6.64 -15.28 28.59
N TYR A 264 -6.19 -14.97 27.38
CA TYR A 264 -6.10 -15.92 26.27
C TYR A 264 -5.24 -17.16 26.63
N VAL A 265 -4.05 -16.96 27.21
CA VAL A 265 -3.19 -18.06 27.68
C VAL A 265 -3.93 -18.97 28.66
N SER A 266 -4.62 -18.38 29.64
CA SER A 266 -5.40 -19.12 30.63
C SER A 266 -6.53 -19.92 29.98
N GLU A 267 -7.26 -19.32 29.04
CA GLU A 267 -8.32 -19.99 28.29
C GLU A 267 -7.79 -21.18 27.46
N GLN A 268 -6.62 -21.04 26.83
CA GLN A 268 -5.99 -22.14 26.08
C GLN A 268 -5.66 -23.33 26.98
N TRP A 269 -5.09 -23.09 28.16
CA TRP A 269 -4.81 -24.15 29.14
C TRP A 269 -6.08 -24.82 29.66
N GLU A 270 -7.11 -24.03 29.95
CA GLU A 270 -8.41 -24.53 30.39
C GLU A 270 -9.10 -25.39 29.32
N ALA A 271 -9.08 -24.95 28.07
CA ALA A 271 -9.61 -25.71 26.94
C ALA A 271 -8.88 -27.06 26.78
N HIS A 272 -7.54 -27.06 26.84
CA HIS A 272 -6.75 -28.29 26.78
C HIS A 272 -7.05 -29.23 27.96
N ARG A 273 -7.22 -28.70 29.18
CA ARG A 273 -7.58 -29.49 30.37
C ARG A 273 -8.95 -30.14 30.21
N LEU A 274 -9.95 -29.40 29.73
CA LEU A 274 -11.29 -29.90 29.48
C LEU A 274 -11.31 -30.99 28.40
N GLU A 275 -10.55 -30.82 27.32
CA GLU A 275 -10.41 -31.82 26.26
C GLU A 275 -9.79 -33.12 26.80
N LYS A 276 -8.76 -33.01 27.65
CA LYS A 276 -8.14 -34.17 28.32
C LYS A 276 -9.11 -34.91 29.23
N GLU A 277 -9.88 -34.19 30.05
CA GLU A 277 -10.88 -34.81 30.92
C GLU A 277 -12.00 -35.47 30.12
N ARG A 278 -12.46 -34.84 29.03
CA ARG A 278 -13.45 -35.43 28.11
C ARG A 278 -12.94 -36.73 27.49
N ALA A 279 -11.73 -36.72 26.94
CA ALA A 279 -11.10 -37.91 26.36
C ALA A 279 -10.92 -39.03 27.38
N LYS A 280 -10.62 -38.70 28.64
CA LYS A 280 -10.51 -39.65 29.75
C LYS A 280 -11.88 -40.26 30.09
N GLN A 281 -12.93 -39.46 30.21
CA GLN A 281 -14.30 -39.92 30.45
C GLN A 281 -14.80 -40.83 29.32
N GLU A 282 -14.55 -40.47 28.06
CA GLU A 282 -14.90 -41.31 26.91
C GLU A 282 -14.18 -42.66 26.93
N ARG A 283 -12.89 -42.68 27.29
CA ARG A 283 -12.13 -43.93 27.46
C ARG A 283 -12.70 -44.79 28.58
N GLN A 284 -13.04 -44.19 29.72
CA GLN A 284 -13.66 -44.91 30.84
C GLN A 284 -15.03 -45.49 30.45
N LEU A 285 -15.86 -44.74 29.71
CA LEU A 285 -17.15 -45.20 29.24
C LEU A 285 -17.01 -46.34 28.21
N LYS A 286 -16.05 -46.24 27.28
CA LYS A 286 -15.73 -47.32 26.33
C LYS A 286 -15.27 -48.58 27.04
N ASN A 287 -14.37 -48.44 28.02
CA ASN A 287 -13.90 -49.56 28.82
C ASN A 287 -15.05 -50.20 29.60
N LYS A 288 -15.91 -49.39 30.24
CA LYS A 288 -17.08 -49.90 30.98
C LYS A 288 -18.04 -50.68 30.08
N LYS A 289 -18.38 -50.12 28.92
CA LYS A 289 -19.21 -50.80 27.90
C LYS A 289 -18.56 -52.10 27.42
N GLN A 290 -17.25 -52.09 27.19
CA GLN A 290 -16.51 -53.28 26.78
C GLN A 290 -16.57 -54.37 27.86
N THR A 291 -16.30 -54.02 29.13
CA THR A 291 -16.41 -54.95 30.25
C THR A 291 -17.83 -55.51 30.41
N GLU A 292 -18.86 -54.66 30.28
CA GLU A 292 -20.27 -55.09 30.31
C GLU A 292 -20.57 -56.09 29.18
N THR A 293 -20.10 -55.82 27.96
CA THR A 293 -20.27 -56.76 26.82
C THR A 293 -19.51 -58.07 27.02
N GLU A 294 -18.29 -58.04 27.58
CA GLU A 294 -17.49 -59.24 27.85
C GLU A 294 -18.09 -60.09 28.97
N MET A 295 -18.76 -59.47 29.96
CA MET A 295 -19.53 -60.18 30.99
C MET A 295 -20.80 -60.83 30.43
N LEU A 296 -21.48 -60.18 29.47
CA LEU A 296 -22.75 -60.66 28.92
C LEU A 296 -22.59 -61.76 27.85
N TYR A 297 -21.57 -61.65 27.01
CA TYR A 297 -21.36 -62.54 25.85
C TYR A 297 -20.11 -63.44 25.97
N GLY A 298 -19.35 -63.30 27.06
CA GLY A 298 -18.07 -63.96 27.24
C GLY A 298 -16.95 -63.25 26.47
N SER A 299 -15.72 -63.30 26.99
CA SER A 299 -14.55 -62.71 26.33
C SER A 299 -14.20 -63.46 25.05
N ALA A 300 -14.03 -62.75 23.92
CA ALA A 300 -13.49 -63.35 22.70
C ALA A 300 -12.02 -63.76 22.93
N PRO A 301 -11.61 -65.01 22.62
CA PRO A 301 -10.25 -65.46 22.88
C PRO A 301 -9.25 -64.69 22.00
N ARG A 302 -8.41 -63.85 22.61
CA ARG A 302 -7.23 -63.26 21.97
C ARG A 302 -6.06 -64.25 22.03
N THR A 303 -6.08 -65.30 21.23
CA THR A 303 -4.88 -66.12 21.01
C THR A 303 -4.05 -65.54 19.85
N PRO A 304 -2.78 -65.16 20.07
CA PRO A 304 -1.88 -64.89 18.96
C PRO A 304 -1.61 -66.23 18.27
N SER A 305 -1.91 -66.31 16.97
CA SER A 305 -1.58 -67.48 16.14
C SER A 305 -0.08 -67.77 16.25
N LYS A 306 0.28 -68.79 17.03
CA LYS A 306 1.62 -69.40 16.97
C LYS A 306 1.78 -69.91 15.54
N ARG A 307 2.67 -69.28 14.75
CA ARG A 307 3.28 -69.91 13.57
C ARG A 307 3.80 -71.27 14.02
N ARG A 308 3.12 -72.35 13.61
CA ARG A 308 3.69 -73.70 13.64
C ARG A 308 4.84 -73.71 12.65
N GLY A 309 6.06 -73.63 13.16
CA GLY A 309 7.24 -74.08 12.42
C GLY A 309 7.05 -75.56 12.14
N LEU A 310 6.97 -75.91 10.87
CA LEU A 310 7.21 -77.26 10.38
C LEU A 310 8.72 -77.47 10.34
N ALA A 311 9.19 -78.46 11.08
CA ALA A 311 10.48 -79.13 10.93
C ALA A 311 10.24 -80.59 11.39
N PRO A 312 10.98 -81.60 10.89
CA PRO A 312 12.32 -81.53 10.30
C PRO A 312 12.34 -81.49 8.77
#